data_AF-A0A485BKX9-F1
#
_entry.id   AF-A0A485BKX9-F1
#
_cell.length_a   1.000
_cell.length_b   1.000
_cell.length_c   1.000
_cell.angle_alpha   90.00
_cell.angle_beta   90.00
_cell.angle_gamma   90.00
#
_symmetry.space_group_name_H-M   'P 1'
#
loop_
_entity.id
_entity.type
_entity.pdbx_description
1 polymer ?
#
loop_
_entity_poly.entity_id
_entity_poly.type
_entity_poly.pdbx_seq_one_letter_code
_entity_poly.pdbx_strand_id
1 'polypeptide(L)'
;MQPENIHLTNPLRTGNDLRQLVNELLNAVSPNFKNDASRVDLANFTAHYGQRVASMETFSRLLWGVTPLLAGGSEPQQFSFYLQAIKNGTNPRHADYWGEVNPYDQRIVEMAAYGLLLALASDSVLAHFNEQEKAHLWRWLKQSEAQAIPDNNWHFFPILVQVGFHHAGMPTNPQVREAHFNAMERYYLGDGWYSDGPDRPRDYYISMGFHFYGLIYAKLMANIDPQRCAELRHRALLFFRRLYPFFCRRRGGRAVWSQPDLPFCSGGLLERGGFCRAGGILPGGDQGHRPAPSPLVAEATAVRS
;
A
#
# COMPACT_ATOMS: atom_id res chain seq x y z
N MET A 1 9.29 9.39 23.86
CA MET A 1 8.17 9.13 24.79
C MET A 1 7.22 8.20 24.05
N GLN A 2 6.95 6.99 24.55
CA GLN A 2 5.84 6.22 23.95
C GLN A 2 4.55 6.99 24.27
N PRO A 3 3.68 7.24 23.29
CA PRO A 3 2.41 7.89 23.57
C PRO A 3 1.67 7.05 24.62
N GLU A 4 1.29 7.68 25.74
CA GLU A 4 0.68 7.03 26.91
C GLU A 4 -0.61 6.25 26.58
N ASN A 5 -1.16 6.46 25.37
CA ASN A 5 -2.43 5.93 24.91
C ASN A 5 -2.34 4.77 23.90
N ILE A 6 -1.15 4.23 23.59
CA ILE A 6 -1.03 3.04 22.73
C ILE A 6 -0.83 1.80 23.59
N HIS A 7 -1.90 1.05 23.82
CA HIS A 7 -1.84 -0.24 24.48
C HIS A 7 -1.56 -1.35 23.46
N LEU A 8 -0.31 -1.83 23.39
CA LEU A 8 0.12 -2.91 22.48
C LEU A 8 -0.39 -4.31 22.93
N THR A 9 -1.59 -4.39 23.51
CA THR A 9 -2.25 -5.63 23.95
C THR A 9 -3.19 -6.20 22.89
N ASN A 10 -3.36 -5.51 21.75
CA ASN A 10 -4.20 -5.93 20.65
C ASN A 10 -3.71 -7.29 20.05
N PRO A 11 -4.56 -8.33 20.03
CA PRO A 11 -4.15 -9.68 19.63
C PRO A 11 -3.97 -9.86 18.12
N LEU A 12 -4.46 -8.92 17.28
CA LEU A 12 -4.39 -8.93 15.81
C LEU A 12 -4.83 -10.26 15.16
N ARG A 13 -5.93 -10.84 15.64
CA ARG A 13 -6.49 -12.10 15.12
C ARG A 13 -7.65 -11.88 14.16
N THR A 14 -8.39 -10.79 14.33
CA THR A 14 -9.61 -10.50 13.57
C THR A 14 -9.52 -9.18 12.82
N GLY A 15 -10.44 -8.96 11.87
CA GLY A 15 -10.59 -7.65 11.22
C GLY A 15 -10.98 -6.54 12.20
N ASN A 16 -11.72 -6.86 13.27
CA ASN A 16 -12.08 -5.89 14.31
C ASN A 16 -10.87 -5.49 15.14
N ASP A 17 -10.01 -6.45 15.47
CA ASP A 17 -8.74 -6.19 16.15
C ASP A 17 -7.90 -5.19 15.34
N LEU A 18 -7.80 -5.39 14.03
CA LEU A 18 -7.08 -4.47 13.15
C LEU A 18 -7.73 -3.08 13.10
N ARG A 19 -9.06 -3.00 12.97
CA ARG A 19 -9.79 -1.72 12.99
C ARG A 19 -9.57 -0.95 14.29
N GLN A 20 -9.59 -1.65 15.42
CA GLN A 20 -9.32 -1.05 16.72
C GLN A 20 -7.90 -0.48 16.76
N LEU A 21 -6.89 -1.26 16.36
CA LEU A 21 -5.50 -0.80 16.35
C LEU A 21 -5.32 0.44 15.47
N VAL A 22 -5.89 0.45 14.26
CA VAL A 22 -5.78 1.61 13.36
C VAL A 22 -6.44 2.84 13.99
N ASN A 23 -7.63 2.71 14.58
CA ASN A 23 -8.26 3.84 15.27
C ASN A 23 -7.45 4.35 16.46
N GLU A 24 -6.86 3.47 17.28
CA GLU A 24 -5.97 3.86 18.38
C GLU A 24 -4.77 4.68 17.88
N LEU A 25 -4.15 4.25 16.77
CA LEU A 25 -3.02 4.95 16.15
C LEU A 25 -3.41 6.32 15.60
N LEU A 26 -4.54 6.42 14.89
CA LEU A 26 -5.04 7.69 14.36
C LEU A 26 -5.41 8.64 15.51
N ASN A 27 -6.07 8.13 16.55
CA ASN A 27 -6.46 8.91 17.72
C ASN A 27 -5.24 9.42 18.51
N ALA A 28 -4.14 8.68 18.56
CA ALA A 28 -2.90 9.13 19.19
C ALA A 28 -2.28 10.36 18.51
N VAL A 29 -2.55 10.56 17.21
CA VAL A 29 -2.06 11.71 16.44
C VAL A 29 -3.01 12.91 16.53
N SER A 30 -4.31 12.65 16.73
CA SER A 30 -5.38 13.67 16.74
C SER A 30 -5.18 14.88 17.67
N PRO A 31 -4.46 14.81 18.82
CA PRO A 31 -4.18 15.99 19.63
C PRO A 31 -3.34 17.06 18.92
N ASN A 32 -2.67 16.71 17.81
CA ASN A 32 -1.87 17.62 17.01
C ASN A 32 -2.66 18.26 15.86
N PHE A 33 -3.94 17.90 15.69
CA PHE A 33 -4.79 18.49 14.66
C PHE A 33 -5.15 19.92 15.03
N LYS A 34 -5.02 20.82 14.05
CA LYS A 34 -5.36 22.24 14.20
C LYS A 34 -6.52 22.56 13.28
N ASN A 35 -7.39 23.45 13.73
CA ASN A 35 -8.49 23.95 12.90
C ASN A 35 -7.93 24.60 11.63
N ASP A 36 -8.61 24.37 10.50
CA ASP A 36 -8.27 24.90 9.18
C ASP A 36 -6.88 24.49 8.63
N ALA A 37 -6.22 23.52 9.27
CA ALA A 37 -4.94 22.99 8.81
C ALA A 37 -5.11 21.90 7.75
N SER A 38 -4.14 21.84 6.83
CA SER A 38 -3.93 20.75 5.86
C SER A 38 -2.71 19.89 6.18
N ARG A 39 -2.02 20.18 7.28
CA ARG A 39 -0.78 19.55 7.71
C ARG A 39 -0.89 19.15 9.17
N VAL A 40 -0.09 18.15 9.56
CA VAL A 40 0.01 17.70 10.95
C VAL A 40 1.46 17.83 11.39
N ASP A 41 1.71 18.61 12.43
CA ASP A 41 3.04 18.81 12.98
C ASP A 41 3.21 17.97 14.25
N LEU A 42 4.15 17.02 14.24
CA LEU A 42 4.47 16.15 15.38
C LEU A 42 5.77 16.57 16.11
N ALA A 43 6.18 17.83 15.92
CA ALA A 43 7.41 18.49 16.38
C ALA A 43 8.59 18.51 15.38
N ASN A 44 9.57 19.38 15.66
CA ASN A 44 10.74 19.67 14.82
C ASN A 44 11.75 18.52 14.82
N PHE A 45 11.52 17.50 14.00
CA PHE A 45 12.49 16.46 13.67
C PHE A 45 12.77 16.48 12.16
N THR A 46 13.38 17.55 11.63
CA THR A 46 13.57 17.64 10.18
C THR A 46 14.77 16.82 9.69
N ALA A 47 14.48 15.80 8.89
CA ALA A 47 15.38 15.28 7.85
C ALA A 47 15.10 15.97 6.50
N HIS A 48 16.16 16.23 5.73
CA HIS A 48 16.33 16.68 4.34
C HIS A 48 15.32 17.63 3.61
N TYR A 49 13.99 17.57 3.78
CA TYR A 49 13.00 18.24 2.88
C TYR A 49 12.24 19.44 3.47
N GLY A 50 12.56 19.86 4.71
CA GLY A 50 12.01 21.04 5.37
C GLY A 50 10.65 20.81 6.06
N GLN A 51 10.35 21.64 7.07
CA GLN A 51 9.22 21.41 8.01
C GLN A 51 7.85 21.33 7.31
N ARG A 52 7.57 22.20 6.32
CA ARG A 52 6.26 22.23 5.64
C ARG A 52 5.95 20.95 4.86
N VAL A 53 6.97 20.33 4.27
CA VAL A 53 6.83 19.06 3.53
C VAL A 53 6.70 17.92 4.53
N ALA A 54 7.53 17.89 5.57
CA ALA A 54 7.46 16.88 6.63
C ALA A 54 6.08 16.84 7.33
N SER A 55 5.47 17.99 7.61
CA SER A 55 4.13 18.03 8.21
C SER A 55 3.00 17.61 7.24
N MET A 56 3.21 17.81 5.93
CA MET A 56 2.27 17.31 4.90
C MET A 56 2.42 15.80 4.70
N GLU A 57 3.64 15.30 4.71
CA GLU A 57 3.96 13.86 4.71
C GLU A 57 3.32 13.17 5.92
N THR A 58 3.45 13.77 7.10
CA THR A 58 2.81 13.26 8.32
C THR A 58 1.31 13.10 8.14
N PHE A 59 0.62 14.11 7.60
CA PHE A 59 -0.81 14.03 7.30
C PHE A 59 -1.11 12.92 6.28
N SER A 60 -0.39 12.91 5.15
CA SER A 60 -0.60 11.97 4.05
C SER A 60 -0.45 10.53 4.50
N ARG A 61 0.49 10.25 5.40
CA ARG A 61 0.75 8.90 5.91
C ARG A 61 -0.39 8.34 6.77
N LEU A 62 -1.18 9.19 7.41
CA LEU A 62 -2.39 8.75 8.11
C LEU A 62 -3.41 8.14 7.14
N LEU A 63 -3.41 8.59 5.87
CA LEU A 63 -4.35 8.10 4.87
C LEU A 63 -4.15 6.61 4.53
N TRP A 64 -2.96 6.04 4.75
CA TRP A 64 -2.74 4.59 4.63
C TRP A 64 -3.53 3.78 5.67
N GLY A 65 -3.86 4.38 6.82
CA GLY A 65 -4.75 3.78 7.82
C GLY A 65 -6.22 4.17 7.62
N VAL A 66 -6.50 5.43 7.28
CA VAL A 66 -7.87 5.92 7.05
C VAL A 66 -8.53 5.20 5.88
N THR A 67 -7.82 5.04 4.76
CA THR A 67 -8.38 4.45 3.53
C THR A 67 -8.96 3.03 3.75
N PRO A 68 -8.23 2.06 4.33
CA PRO A 68 -8.79 0.73 4.57
C PRO A 68 -9.92 0.72 5.62
N LEU A 69 -9.95 1.66 6.57
CA LEU A 69 -11.10 1.81 7.47
C LEU A 69 -12.36 2.17 6.69
N LEU A 70 -12.26 3.20 5.83
CA LEU A 70 -13.36 3.67 4.99
C LEU A 70 -13.84 2.58 4.02
N ALA A 71 -12.90 1.93 3.33
CA ALA A 71 -13.20 0.81 2.43
C ALA A 71 -13.87 -0.37 3.16
N GLY A 72 -13.57 -0.53 4.45
CA GLY A 72 -14.23 -1.48 5.34
C GLY A 72 -15.56 -0.99 5.93
N GLY A 73 -16.08 0.17 5.55
CA GLY A 73 -17.34 0.73 6.05
C GLY A 73 -17.26 1.34 7.46
N SER A 74 -16.07 1.76 7.91
CA SER A 74 -15.89 2.44 9.19
C SER A 74 -15.21 3.78 8.99
N GLU A 75 -15.79 4.84 9.53
CA GLU A 75 -15.18 6.16 9.51
C GLU A 75 -14.31 6.37 10.76
N PRO A 76 -13.14 7.01 10.65
CA PRO A 76 -12.38 7.43 11.81
C PRO A 76 -13.12 8.57 12.54
N GLN A 77 -12.91 8.69 13.85
CA GLN A 77 -13.58 9.71 14.67
C GLN A 77 -13.37 11.14 14.14
N GLN A 78 -12.20 11.46 13.59
CA GLN A 78 -11.87 12.78 13.05
C GLN A 78 -12.05 12.85 11.52
N PHE A 79 -13.01 12.13 10.93
CA PHE A 79 -13.19 12.07 9.47
C PHE A 79 -13.31 13.46 8.81
N SER A 80 -14.06 14.38 9.42
CA SER A 80 -14.21 15.76 8.94
C SER A 80 -12.89 16.53 8.83
N PHE A 81 -11.93 16.27 9.73
CA PHE A 81 -10.60 16.88 9.67
C PHE A 81 -9.85 16.40 8.43
N TYR A 82 -9.85 15.10 8.14
CA TYR A 82 -9.17 14.57 6.94
C TYR A 82 -9.75 15.18 5.65
N LEU A 83 -11.08 15.28 5.55
CA LEU A 83 -11.74 15.90 4.40
C LEU A 83 -11.34 17.37 4.25
N GLN A 84 -11.40 18.15 5.33
CA GLN A 84 -11.05 19.56 5.31
C GLN A 84 -9.57 19.78 4.99
N ALA A 85 -8.68 18.97 5.56
CA ALA A 85 -7.26 19.04 5.31
C ALA A 85 -6.91 18.78 3.84
N ILE A 86 -7.57 17.83 3.19
CA ILE A 86 -7.41 17.59 1.74
C ILE A 86 -7.88 18.78 0.92
N LYS A 87 -9.05 19.34 1.25
CA LYS A 87 -9.60 20.53 0.55
C LYS A 87 -8.67 21.74 0.67
N ASN A 88 -8.21 22.02 1.89
CA ASN A 88 -7.30 23.14 2.16
C ASN A 88 -5.94 22.95 1.49
N GLY A 89 -5.40 21.72 1.57
CA GLY A 89 -4.09 21.37 1.02
C GLY A 89 -4.02 21.41 -0.50
N THR A 90 -5.13 21.15 -1.18
CA THR A 90 -5.19 21.12 -2.66
C THR A 90 -5.69 22.42 -3.27
N ASN A 91 -6.18 23.38 -2.47
CA ASN A 91 -6.68 24.67 -2.92
C ASN A 91 -5.54 25.71 -3.08
N PRO A 92 -5.20 26.18 -4.30
CA PRO A 92 -4.11 27.14 -4.51
C PRO A 92 -4.31 28.51 -3.87
N ARG A 93 -5.54 28.86 -3.48
CA ARG A 93 -5.87 30.13 -2.81
C ARG A 93 -5.85 30.02 -1.28
N HIS A 94 -5.74 28.82 -0.74
CA HIS A 94 -5.72 28.62 0.70
C HIS A 94 -4.33 28.93 1.26
N ALA A 95 -4.25 29.56 2.44
CA ALA A 95 -2.98 29.90 3.07
C ALA A 95 -2.11 28.66 3.33
N ASP A 96 -2.76 27.53 3.60
CA ASP A 96 -2.11 26.25 3.85
C ASP A 96 -2.01 25.36 2.59
N TYR A 97 -2.06 25.92 1.37
CA TYR A 97 -1.86 25.14 0.13
C TYR A 97 -0.55 24.32 0.17
N TRP A 98 -0.57 23.09 -0.37
CA TRP A 98 0.59 22.21 -0.44
C TRP A 98 1.63 22.62 -1.48
N GLY A 99 1.30 23.58 -2.35
CA GLY A 99 2.22 24.14 -3.34
C GLY A 99 2.35 23.27 -4.59
N GLU A 100 2.99 23.83 -5.61
CA GLU A 100 3.36 23.13 -6.84
C GLU A 100 4.50 22.15 -6.58
N VAL A 101 4.44 20.98 -7.20
CA VAL A 101 5.40 19.89 -7.10
C VAL A 101 6.53 20.10 -8.09
N ASN A 102 7.77 19.94 -7.62
CA ASN A 102 8.99 20.08 -8.42
C ASN A 102 9.56 18.70 -8.80
N PRO A 103 10.60 18.65 -9.66
CA PRO A 103 11.39 17.44 -9.85
C PRO A 103 11.93 16.88 -8.53
N TYR A 104 11.90 15.54 -8.39
CA TYR A 104 12.43 14.80 -7.23
C TYR A 104 11.79 15.18 -5.88
N ASP A 105 10.52 15.57 -5.91
CA ASP A 105 9.83 16.08 -4.73
C ASP A 105 9.14 14.97 -3.91
N GLN A 106 9.35 14.98 -2.60
CA GLN A 106 8.76 14.01 -1.67
C GLN A 106 7.23 13.97 -1.75
N ARG A 107 6.57 15.07 -2.11
CA ARG A 107 5.11 15.10 -2.29
C ARG A 107 4.62 14.07 -3.31
N ILE A 108 5.43 13.73 -4.32
CA ILE A 108 5.11 12.69 -5.32
C ILE A 108 4.93 11.33 -4.66
N VAL A 109 5.78 10.99 -3.68
CA VAL A 109 5.69 9.77 -2.89
C VAL A 109 4.37 9.73 -2.13
N GLU A 110 4.06 10.83 -1.46
CA GLU A 110 2.89 10.93 -0.59
C GLU A 110 1.57 10.94 -1.39
N MET A 111 1.58 11.40 -2.64
CA MET A 111 0.41 11.34 -3.55
C MET A 111 -0.14 9.93 -3.77
N ALA A 112 0.68 8.89 -3.60
CA ALA A 112 0.22 7.50 -3.70
C ALA A 112 -0.86 7.15 -2.66
N ALA A 113 -0.81 7.76 -1.47
CA ALA A 113 -1.81 7.54 -0.43
C ALA A 113 -3.19 8.05 -0.88
N TYR A 114 -3.23 9.16 -1.62
CA TYR A 114 -4.44 9.72 -2.21
C TYR A 114 -4.92 8.90 -3.41
N GLY A 115 -4.00 8.37 -4.21
CA GLY A 115 -4.32 7.41 -5.26
C GLY A 115 -5.06 6.19 -4.70
N LEU A 116 -4.59 5.63 -3.60
CA LEU A 116 -5.29 4.55 -2.91
C LEU A 116 -6.62 4.99 -2.29
N LEU A 117 -6.67 6.18 -1.66
CA LEU A 117 -7.90 6.75 -1.09
C LEU A 117 -9.00 6.86 -2.16
N LEU A 118 -8.68 7.42 -3.32
CA LEU A 118 -9.60 7.53 -4.44
C LEU A 118 -9.96 6.15 -4.99
N ALA A 119 -9.03 5.20 -5.03
CA ALA A 119 -9.31 3.88 -5.58
C ALA A 119 -10.24 3.02 -4.72
N LEU A 120 -10.23 3.21 -3.40
CA LEU A 120 -10.95 2.36 -2.46
C LEU A 120 -12.12 3.04 -1.75
N ALA A 121 -12.14 4.38 -1.70
CA ALA A 121 -13.09 5.15 -0.91
C ALA A 121 -13.54 6.44 -1.62
N SER A 122 -13.49 6.51 -2.95
CA SER A 122 -13.95 7.69 -3.71
C SER A 122 -15.36 8.11 -3.35
N ASP A 123 -16.30 7.17 -3.24
CA ASP A 123 -17.72 7.50 -3.01
C ASP A 123 -17.91 8.15 -1.64
N SER A 124 -17.30 7.58 -0.59
CA SER A 124 -17.35 8.12 0.76
C SER A 124 -16.66 9.49 0.87
N VAL A 125 -15.54 9.70 0.17
CA VAL A 125 -14.77 10.94 0.27
C VAL A 125 -15.38 12.04 -0.61
N LEU A 126 -15.59 11.76 -1.90
CA LEU A 126 -15.98 12.75 -2.90
C LEU A 126 -17.44 13.18 -2.78
N ALA A 127 -18.29 12.45 -2.05
CA ALA A 127 -19.61 12.91 -1.66
C ALA A 127 -19.57 14.21 -0.84
N HIS A 128 -18.45 14.48 -0.15
CA HIS A 128 -18.24 15.72 0.61
C HIS A 128 -17.55 16.82 -0.19
N PHE A 129 -17.22 16.59 -1.47
CA PHE A 129 -16.50 17.54 -2.31
C PHE A 129 -17.42 18.13 -3.37
N ASN A 130 -17.37 19.45 -3.54
CA ASN A 130 -17.98 20.10 -4.70
C ASN A 130 -17.08 19.97 -5.95
N GLU A 131 -17.60 20.33 -7.12
CA GLU A 131 -16.87 20.17 -8.40
C GLU A 131 -15.55 20.95 -8.45
N GLN A 132 -15.47 22.12 -7.81
CA GLN A 132 -14.24 22.88 -7.74
C GLN A 132 -13.20 22.19 -6.85
N GLU A 133 -13.62 21.66 -5.70
CA GLU A 133 -12.75 20.92 -4.78
C GLU A 133 -12.24 19.62 -5.42
N LYS A 134 -13.09 18.89 -6.16
CA LYS A 134 -12.67 17.73 -6.96
C LYS A 134 -11.64 18.12 -8.01
N ALA A 135 -11.86 19.23 -8.71
CA ALA A 135 -10.92 19.73 -9.72
C ALA A 135 -9.58 20.17 -9.10
N HIS A 136 -9.57 20.74 -7.91
CA HIS A 136 -8.36 21.06 -7.16
C HIS A 136 -7.57 19.81 -6.79
N LEU A 137 -8.24 18.80 -6.21
CA LEU A 137 -7.61 17.52 -5.86
C LEU A 137 -7.01 16.84 -7.10
N TRP A 138 -7.79 16.73 -8.18
CA TRP A 138 -7.31 16.17 -9.44
C TRP A 138 -6.10 16.93 -9.99
N ARG A 139 -6.16 18.27 -10.05
CA ARG A 139 -5.06 19.09 -10.59
C ARG A 139 -3.79 18.94 -9.77
N TRP A 140 -3.90 18.90 -8.44
CA TRP A 140 -2.75 18.75 -7.56
C TRP A 140 -2.10 17.38 -7.74
N LEU A 141 -2.88 16.29 -7.72
CA LEU A 141 -2.37 14.92 -7.93
C LEU A 141 -1.78 14.72 -9.34
N LYS A 142 -2.40 15.34 -10.35
CA LYS A 142 -1.95 15.26 -11.76
C LYS A 142 -0.54 15.79 -11.97
N GLN A 143 -0.03 16.65 -11.10
CA GLN A 143 1.32 17.18 -11.23
C GLN A 143 2.38 16.06 -11.29
N SER A 144 2.16 14.95 -10.56
CA SER A 144 3.05 13.78 -10.56
C SER A 144 3.31 13.18 -11.95
N GLU A 145 2.41 13.38 -12.92
CA GLU A 145 2.55 12.85 -14.29
C GLU A 145 3.74 13.46 -15.05
N ALA A 146 4.10 14.71 -14.75
CA ALA A 146 5.04 15.50 -15.56
C ALA A 146 6.39 15.73 -14.87
N GLN A 147 6.54 15.33 -13.61
CA GLN A 147 7.76 15.58 -12.86
C GLN A 147 8.80 14.50 -13.11
N ALA A 148 10.08 14.93 -13.17
CA ALA A 148 11.18 13.98 -13.09
C ALA A 148 11.20 13.36 -11.67
N ILE A 149 11.41 12.05 -11.63
CA ILE A 149 11.48 11.26 -10.40
C ILE A 149 12.80 10.49 -10.36
N PRO A 150 13.27 10.07 -9.17
CA PRO A 150 14.33 9.08 -9.07
C PRO A 150 13.97 7.82 -9.85
N ASP A 151 14.97 7.26 -10.51
CA ASP A 151 14.84 6.08 -11.36
C ASP A 151 14.83 4.79 -10.52
N ASN A 152 13.76 4.58 -9.76
CA ASN A 152 13.63 3.47 -8.80
C ASN A 152 12.14 3.13 -8.49
N ASN A 153 11.80 2.63 -7.30
CA ASN A 153 10.41 2.40 -6.90
C ASN A 153 9.46 3.61 -7.06
N TRP A 154 9.97 4.84 -7.20
CA TRP A 154 9.15 6.04 -7.37
C TRP A 154 8.23 5.99 -8.59
N HIS A 155 8.53 5.15 -9.58
CA HIS A 155 7.65 4.89 -10.71
C HIS A 155 6.25 4.39 -10.29
N PHE A 156 6.09 3.75 -9.14
CA PHE A 156 4.78 3.31 -8.66
C PHE A 156 3.87 4.45 -8.19
N PHE A 157 4.40 5.59 -7.74
CA PHE A 157 3.56 6.62 -7.13
C PHE A 157 2.65 7.32 -8.15
N PRO A 158 3.15 7.78 -9.32
CA PRO A 158 2.27 8.29 -10.38
C PRO A 158 1.31 7.20 -10.91
N ILE A 159 1.74 5.93 -10.96
CA ILE A 159 0.86 4.81 -11.34
C ILE A 159 -0.34 4.71 -10.40
N LEU A 160 -0.14 4.75 -9.08
CA LEU A 160 -1.22 4.65 -8.11
C LEU A 160 -2.14 5.86 -8.14
N VAL A 161 -1.63 7.06 -8.43
CA VAL A 161 -2.48 8.24 -8.71
C VAL A 161 -3.40 7.98 -9.90
N GLN A 162 -2.89 7.41 -11.00
CA GLN A 162 -3.71 7.07 -12.17
C GLN A 162 -4.76 5.99 -11.87
N VAL A 163 -4.43 5.00 -11.02
CA VAL A 163 -5.41 4.01 -10.54
C VAL A 163 -6.51 4.70 -9.75
N GLY A 164 -6.17 5.63 -8.85
CA GLY A 164 -7.12 6.42 -8.10
C GLY A 164 -8.06 7.22 -9.01
N PHE A 165 -7.52 7.92 -10.01
CA PHE A 165 -8.34 8.63 -10.99
C PHE A 165 -9.30 7.72 -11.74
N HIS A 166 -8.85 6.53 -12.17
CA HIS A 166 -9.70 5.58 -12.88
C HIS A 166 -10.93 5.18 -12.06
N HIS A 167 -10.72 4.77 -10.81
CA HIS A 167 -11.80 4.32 -9.91
C HIS A 167 -12.71 5.48 -9.45
N ALA A 168 -12.16 6.68 -9.31
CA ALA A 168 -12.93 7.88 -8.98
C ALA A 168 -13.68 8.51 -10.18
N GLY A 169 -13.59 7.92 -11.39
CA GLY A 169 -14.19 8.48 -12.60
C GLY A 169 -13.56 9.81 -13.06
N MET A 170 -12.34 10.11 -12.60
CA MET A 170 -11.61 11.32 -12.98
C MET A 170 -10.80 11.09 -14.28
N PRO A 171 -10.43 12.15 -15.02
CA PRO A 171 -9.62 12.01 -16.23
C PRO A 171 -8.27 11.33 -15.94
N THR A 172 -7.98 10.29 -16.70
CA THR A 172 -6.74 9.49 -16.60
C THR A 172 -5.80 9.72 -17.77
N ASN A 173 -4.54 9.32 -17.59
CA ASN A 173 -3.50 9.31 -18.62
C ASN A 173 -2.86 7.91 -18.68
N PRO A 174 -3.40 6.98 -19.50
CA PRO A 174 -2.88 5.62 -19.62
C PRO A 174 -1.41 5.55 -20.07
N GLN A 175 -0.95 6.54 -20.84
CA GLN A 175 0.41 6.60 -21.36
C GLN A 175 1.44 6.83 -20.24
N VAL A 176 1.10 7.64 -19.23
CA VAL A 176 1.95 7.82 -18.03
C VAL A 176 2.15 6.49 -17.32
N ARG A 177 1.07 5.75 -17.10
CA ARG A 177 1.13 4.43 -16.46
C ARG A 177 2.00 3.46 -17.25
N GLU A 178 1.81 3.42 -18.56
CA GLU A 178 2.59 2.57 -19.47
C GLU A 178 4.08 2.92 -19.44
N ALA A 179 4.42 4.21 -19.50
CA ALA A 179 5.79 4.69 -19.44
C ALA A 179 6.49 4.29 -18.13
N HIS A 180 5.83 4.45 -16.97
CA HIS A 180 6.42 4.06 -15.70
C HIS A 180 6.57 2.55 -15.54
N PHE A 181 5.63 1.73 -16.03
CA PHE A 181 5.80 0.28 -16.02
C PHE A 181 6.95 -0.17 -16.93
N ASN A 182 7.03 0.37 -18.15
CA ASN A 182 8.11 0.05 -19.08
C ASN A 182 9.49 0.45 -18.53
N ALA A 183 9.56 1.58 -17.83
CA ALA A 183 10.75 1.98 -17.10
C ALA A 183 11.16 0.95 -16.04
N MET A 184 10.20 0.41 -15.28
CA MET A 184 10.47 -0.59 -14.23
C MET A 184 10.85 -1.98 -14.73
N GLU A 185 10.58 -2.33 -15.99
CA GLU A 185 10.95 -3.66 -16.52
C GLU A 185 12.47 -3.89 -16.49
N ARG A 186 13.29 -2.84 -16.64
CA ARG A 186 14.76 -2.94 -16.54
C ARG A 186 15.25 -3.32 -15.13
N TYR A 187 14.40 -3.16 -14.12
CA TYR A 187 14.71 -3.49 -12.74
C TYR A 187 14.45 -4.96 -12.43
N TYR A 188 13.70 -5.68 -13.27
CA TYR A 188 13.37 -7.06 -13.00
C TYR A 188 14.56 -7.98 -13.26
N LEU A 189 15.05 -8.64 -12.22
CA LEU A 189 16.24 -9.50 -12.25
C LEU A 189 15.91 -10.99 -12.42
N GLY A 190 14.64 -11.33 -12.58
CA GLY A 190 14.15 -12.71 -12.59
C GLY A 190 13.79 -13.24 -11.19
N ASP A 191 13.06 -14.36 -11.16
CA ASP A 191 12.68 -15.06 -9.92
C ASP A 191 11.93 -14.20 -8.88
N GLY A 192 11.21 -13.17 -9.33
CA GLY A 192 10.52 -12.23 -8.45
C GLY A 192 11.41 -11.16 -7.82
N TRP A 193 12.71 -11.11 -8.12
CA TRP A 193 13.62 -10.07 -7.62
C TRP A 193 13.65 -8.86 -8.54
N TYR A 194 13.77 -7.69 -7.92
CA TYR A 194 14.01 -6.42 -8.60
C TYR A 194 15.36 -5.83 -8.14
N SER A 195 15.86 -4.80 -8.81
CA SER A 195 16.79 -3.82 -8.23
C SER A 195 16.05 -2.51 -8.01
N ASP A 196 16.35 -1.75 -6.95
CA ASP A 196 15.72 -0.43 -6.74
C ASP A 196 16.40 0.65 -7.59
N GLY A 197 16.33 0.47 -8.90
CA GLY A 197 17.05 1.26 -9.90
C GLY A 197 18.19 0.49 -10.59
N PRO A 198 18.76 1.04 -11.68
CA PRO A 198 19.89 0.43 -12.37
C PRO A 198 21.09 0.30 -11.42
N ASP A 199 21.80 -0.83 -11.50
CA ASP A 199 23.03 -1.12 -10.76
C ASP A 199 22.94 -1.06 -9.22
N ARG A 200 21.73 -1.04 -8.65
CA ARG A 200 21.51 -1.08 -7.20
C ARG A 200 21.50 -2.52 -6.66
N PRO A 201 22.00 -2.74 -5.43
CA PRO A 201 22.00 -4.07 -4.83
C PRO A 201 20.57 -4.57 -4.60
N ARG A 202 20.42 -5.90 -4.56
CA ARG A 202 19.19 -6.53 -4.09
C ARG A 202 19.08 -6.32 -2.59
N ASP A 203 17.96 -5.78 -2.13
CA ASP A 203 17.68 -5.66 -0.71
C ASP A 203 16.28 -6.17 -0.37
N TYR A 204 15.98 -6.29 0.91
CA TYR A 204 14.64 -6.72 1.34
C TYR A 204 13.59 -5.62 1.21
N TYR A 205 14.00 -4.36 0.98
CA TYR A 205 13.07 -3.26 0.73
C TYR A 205 12.30 -3.46 -0.57
N ILE A 206 12.79 -4.25 -1.54
CA ILE A 206 12.06 -4.69 -2.74
C ILE A 206 10.66 -5.23 -2.42
N SER A 207 10.48 -5.93 -1.28
CA SER A 207 9.17 -6.43 -0.84
C SER A 207 8.15 -5.29 -0.69
N MET A 208 8.57 -4.15 -0.14
CA MET A 208 7.77 -2.94 0.02
C MET A 208 7.78 -2.08 -1.26
N GLY A 209 8.94 -1.83 -1.87
CA GLY A 209 9.08 -0.92 -3.00
C GLY A 209 8.46 -1.42 -4.31
N PHE A 210 8.34 -2.73 -4.51
CA PHE A 210 7.83 -3.30 -5.76
C PHE A 210 6.61 -4.19 -5.56
N HIS A 211 6.71 -5.18 -4.66
CA HIS A 211 5.64 -6.17 -4.52
C HIS A 211 4.39 -5.59 -3.85
N PHE A 212 4.53 -4.73 -2.84
CA PHE A 212 3.38 -4.10 -2.19
C PHE A 212 2.55 -3.25 -3.17
N TYR A 213 3.17 -2.27 -3.83
CA TYR A 213 2.47 -1.41 -4.80
C TYR A 213 2.03 -2.18 -6.06
N GLY A 214 2.84 -3.11 -6.55
CA GLY A 214 2.50 -3.97 -7.67
C GLY A 214 1.27 -4.84 -7.39
N LEU A 215 1.12 -5.36 -6.17
CA LEU A 215 -0.06 -6.15 -5.78
C LEU A 215 -1.32 -5.30 -5.58
N ILE A 216 -1.18 -4.06 -5.08
CA ILE A 216 -2.28 -3.08 -5.07
C ILE A 216 -2.79 -2.86 -6.49
N TYR A 217 -1.89 -2.53 -7.42
CA TYR A 217 -2.23 -2.38 -8.83
C TYR A 217 -2.90 -3.64 -9.39
N ALA A 218 -2.27 -4.81 -9.18
CA ALA A 218 -2.76 -6.07 -9.70
C ALA A 218 -4.17 -6.43 -9.21
N LYS A 219 -4.50 -6.05 -7.97
CA LYS A 219 -5.84 -6.25 -7.40
C LYS A 219 -6.86 -5.29 -8.00
N LEU A 220 -6.53 -4.01 -8.09
CA LEU A 220 -7.48 -2.96 -8.47
C LEU A 220 -7.69 -2.82 -9.98
N MET A 221 -6.75 -3.28 -10.79
CA MET A 221 -6.77 -3.12 -12.25
C MET A 221 -6.93 -4.45 -13.01
N ALA A 222 -7.28 -5.54 -12.33
CA ALA A 222 -7.34 -6.88 -12.92
C ALA A 222 -8.25 -7.00 -14.16
N ASN A 223 -9.33 -6.21 -14.22
CA ASN A 223 -10.28 -6.23 -15.34
C ASN A 223 -9.85 -5.30 -16.49
N ILE A 224 -8.96 -4.34 -16.22
CA ILE A 224 -8.54 -3.31 -17.18
C ILE A 224 -7.21 -3.68 -17.83
N ASP A 225 -6.33 -4.30 -17.05
CA ASP A 225 -4.97 -4.66 -17.45
C ASP A 225 -4.63 -6.10 -16.98
N PRO A 226 -5.38 -7.10 -17.45
CA PRO A 226 -5.33 -8.46 -16.91
C PRO A 226 -3.95 -9.11 -17.05
N GLN A 227 -3.25 -8.85 -18.16
CA GLN A 227 -1.94 -9.44 -18.45
C GLN A 227 -0.87 -8.94 -17.47
N ARG A 228 -0.71 -7.62 -17.32
CA ARG A 228 0.25 -7.05 -16.36
C ARG A 228 -0.11 -7.43 -14.93
N CYS A 229 -1.40 -7.42 -14.58
CA CYS A 229 -1.85 -7.82 -13.26
C CYS A 229 -1.50 -9.30 -12.96
N ALA A 230 -1.63 -10.19 -13.94
CA ALA A 230 -1.23 -11.59 -13.80
C ALA A 230 0.30 -11.73 -13.64
N GLU A 231 1.08 -10.99 -14.41
CA GLU A 231 2.54 -10.98 -14.33
C GLU A 231 3.04 -10.47 -12.97
N LEU A 232 2.51 -9.35 -12.48
CA LEU A 232 2.85 -8.81 -11.17
C LEU A 232 2.55 -9.80 -10.04
N ARG A 233 1.40 -10.49 -10.10
CA ARG A 233 1.05 -11.57 -9.15
C ARG A 233 2.02 -12.75 -9.25
N HIS A 234 2.40 -13.13 -10.47
CA HIS A 234 3.34 -14.22 -10.71
C HIS A 234 4.72 -13.90 -10.13
N ARG A 235 5.26 -12.71 -10.42
CA ARG A 235 6.55 -12.24 -9.88
C ARG A 235 6.52 -12.18 -8.35
N ALA A 236 5.44 -11.69 -7.74
CA ALA A 236 5.27 -11.70 -6.29
C ALA A 236 5.27 -13.14 -5.72
N LEU A 237 4.57 -14.08 -6.36
CA LEU A 237 4.55 -15.48 -5.92
C LEU A 237 5.95 -16.11 -5.93
N LEU A 238 6.75 -15.86 -6.97
CA LEU A 238 8.13 -16.34 -7.07
C LEU A 238 9.00 -15.81 -5.92
N PHE A 239 8.89 -14.51 -5.64
CA PHE A 239 9.60 -13.85 -4.54
C PHE A 239 9.22 -14.45 -3.18
N PHE A 240 7.92 -14.54 -2.88
CA PHE A 240 7.44 -15.06 -1.61
C PHE A 240 7.79 -16.52 -1.38
N ARG A 241 7.77 -17.37 -2.42
CA ARG A 241 8.19 -18.79 -2.30
C ARG A 241 9.64 -18.92 -1.83
N ARG A 242 10.51 -17.98 -2.19
CA ARG A 242 11.93 -17.98 -1.76
C ARG A 242 12.13 -17.40 -0.37
N LEU A 243 11.29 -16.46 0.07
CA LEU A 243 11.35 -15.86 1.42
C LEU A 243 10.62 -16.68 2.49
N TYR A 244 9.57 -17.41 2.12
CA TYR A 244 8.75 -18.19 3.05
C TYR A 244 9.57 -19.12 3.98
N PRO A 245 10.58 -19.87 3.51
CA PRO A 245 11.40 -20.72 4.38
C PRO A 245 12.19 -19.95 5.44
N PHE A 246 12.54 -18.69 5.18
CA PHE A 246 13.30 -17.85 6.10
C PHE A 246 12.46 -17.39 7.30
N PHE A 247 11.18 -17.10 7.07
CA PHE A 247 10.25 -16.65 8.13
C PHE A 247 9.51 -17.79 8.83
N CYS A 248 9.29 -18.92 8.15
CA CYS A 248 8.47 -20.01 8.67
C CYS A 248 9.28 -21.16 9.31
N ARG A 249 10.61 -21.08 9.38
CA ARG A 249 11.42 -22.02 10.18
C ARG A 249 11.28 -21.70 11.68
N ARG A 250 10.37 -22.43 12.33
CA ARG A 250 10.19 -22.73 13.77
C ARG A 250 10.86 -21.78 14.79
N ARG A 251 9.97 -21.11 15.57
CA ARG A 251 10.15 -20.58 16.95
C ARG A 251 11.41 -19.73 17.19
N GLY A 252 11.25 -18.41 17.12
CA GLY A 252 12.12 -17.47 17.84
C GLY A 252 12.96 -16.52 16.99
N GLY A 253 12.78 -16.49 15.66
CA GLY A 253 13.43 -15.49 14.81
C GLY A 253 12.89 -14.08 15.08
N ARG A 254 13.57 -13.32 15.93
CA ARG A 254 13.46 -11.86 15.93
C ARG A 254 14.22 -11.36 14.72
N ALA A 255 13.51 -11.01 13.64
CA ALA A 255 14.09 -10.13 12.64
C ALA A 255 14.19 -8.73 13.26
N VAL A 256 15.41 -8.34 13.63
CA VAL A 256 15.74 -6.93 13.87
C VAL A 256 15.97 -6.33 12.50
N TRP A 257 15.03 -5.52 12.05
CA TRP A 257 15.22 -4.64 10.91
C TRP A 257 16.16 -3.51 11.36
N SER A 258 17.45 -3.63 11.09
CA SER A 258 18.39 -2.52 11.26
C SER A 258 19.20 -2.33 9.99
N GLN A 259 18.91 -1.24 9.27
CA GLN A 259 19.92 -0.55 8.47
C GLN A 259 20.79 0.26 9.45
N PRO A 260 22.13 0.19 9.40
CA PRO A 260 22.99 1.05 10.21
C PRO A 260 22.93 2.54 9.81
N ASP A 261 22.53 2.90 8.59
CA ASP A 261 22.78 4.25 8.05
C ASP A 261 21.58 4.95 7.36
N LEU A 262 20.34 4.58 7.69
CA LEU A 262 19.15 5.33 7.26
C LEU A 262 18.31 5.72 8.48
N PRO A 263 18.05 7.02 8.73
CA PRO A 263 17.19 7.44 9.83
C PRO A 263 15.75 6.96 9.56
N PHE A 264 15.39 5.85 10.20
CA PHE A 264 14.05 5.46 10.62
C PHE A 264 12.89 5.97 9.74
N CYS A 265 12.72 5.39 8.54
CA CYS A 265 11.47 5.56 7.79
C CYS A 265 10.45 4.50 8.24
N SER A 266 9.38 4.99 8.85
CA SER A 266 8.24 4.28 9.40
C SER A 266 7.51 3.46 8.32
N GLY A 267 7.74 2.14 8.33
CA GLY A 267 6.94 1.14 7.60
C GLY A 267 6.53 -0.08 8.44
N GLY A 268 6.93 -0.14 9.72
CA GLY A 268 6.90 -1.37 10.53
C GLY A 268 5.55 -1.80 11.12
N LEU A 269 4.40 -1.40 10.56
CA LEU A 269 3.11 -1.57 11.24
C LEU A 269 2.18 -2.65 10.68
N LEU A 270 2.46 -3.20 9.49
CA LEU A 270 1.67 -4.31 8.92
C LEU A 270 2.26 -5.71 9.19
N GLU A 271 3.38 -5.81 9.91
CA GLU A 271 4.16 -7.06 10.00
C GLU A 271 3.82 -7.98 11.18
N ARG A 272 2.71 -7.75 11.90
CA ARG A 272 2.25 -8.66 12.99
C ARG A 272 0.92 -9.37 12.75
N GLY A 273 0.30 -9.21 11.59
CA GLY A 273 -0.91 -9.95 11.20
C GLY A 273 -0.58 -11.28 10.52
N GLY A 274 -1.00 -12.40 11.11
CA GLY A 274 -0.53 -13.74 10.77
C GLY A 274 -0.79 -14.20 9.33
N PHE A 275 0.30 -14.51 8.62
CA PHE A 275 0.27 -15.26 7.35
C PHE A 275 0.34 -16.79 7.52
N CYS A 276 0.34 -17.29 8.76
CA CYS A 276 0.42 -18.71 9.07
C CYS A 276 -0.94 -19.26 9.54
N ARG A 277 -1.96 -19.30 8.66
CA ARG A 277 -3.07 -20.28 8.62
C ARG A 277 -4.15 -19.83 7.63
N ALA A 278 -3.94 -20.09 6.36
CA ALA A 278 -5.01 -20.17 5.36
C ALA A 278 -4.78 -21.43 4.52
N GLY A 279 -4.96 -22.58 5.17
CA GLY A 279 -5.03 -23.88 4.52
C GLY A 279 -6.32 -24.55 4.97
N GLY A 280 -7.33 -24.53 4.10
CA GLY A 280 -8.55 -25.33 4.28
C GLY A 280 -9.83 -24.52 4.30
N ILE A 281 -10.35 -24.17 3.12
CA ILE A 281 -11.80 -24.11 2.87
C ILE A 281 -12.03 -24.61 1.44
N LEU A 282 -12.35 -25.90 1.32
CA LEU A 282 -13.11 -26.45 0.18
C LEU A 282 -14.48 -26.87 0.75
N PRO A 283 -15.60 -26.64 0.03
CA PRO A 283 -16.93 -26.83 0.58
C PRO A 283 -17.26 -28.32 0.73
N GLY A 284 -17.92 -28.64 1.83
CA GLY A 284 -18.26 -30.00 2.24
C GLY A 284 -19.29 -30.67 1.33
N GLY A 285 -19.00 -31.93 1.00
CA GLY A 285 -19.96 -32.92 0.50
C GLY A 285 -20.00 -34.09 1.48
N ASP A 286 -21.19 -34.27 2.04
CA ASP A 286 -21.80 -35.40 2.74
C ASP A 286 -20.95 -36.62 3.14
N GLN A 287 -21.02 -36.98 4.43
CA GLN A 287 -20.54 -38.26 4.95
C GLN A 287 -21.67 -39.29 4.93
N GLY A 288 -21.53 -40.32 4.11
CA GLY A 288 -22.43 -41.48 4.11
C GLY A 288 -21.72 -42.75 3.64
N HIS A 289 -21.44 -43.63 4.60
CA HIS A 289 -21.14 -45.07 4.46
C HIS A 289 -20.01 -45.56 3.54
N ARG A 290 -18.97 -46.10 4.20
CA ARG A 290 -18.07 -47.12 3.62
C ARG A 290 -18.77 -48.49 3.57
N PRO A 291 -18.51 -49.29 2.54
CA PRO A 291 -18.28 -50.72 2.70
C PRO A 291 -16.82 -51.10 2.37
N ALA A 292 -16.39 -52.18 3.01
CA ALA A 292 -15.04 -52.76 2.95
C ALA A 292 -14.80 -53.56 1.64
N PRO A 293 -13.55 -54.00 1.35
CA PRO A 293 -13.04 -54.21 0.00
C PRO A 293 -13.25 -55.62 -0.53
N SER A 294 -13.16 -55.79 -1.86
CA SER A 294 -12.85 -57.09 -2.47
C SER A 294 -12.09 -56.95 -3.80
N PRO A 295 -11.26 -57.95 -4.16
CA PRO A 295 -10.14 -57.85 -5.09
C PRO A 295 -10.50 -58.40 -6.48
N LEU A 296 -9.77 -57.99 -7.52
CA LEU A 296 -9.59 -58.62 -8.86
C LEU A 296 -8.97 -57.52 -9.75
N VAL A 297 -8.00 -57.67 -10.66
CA VAL A 297 -7.12 -58.71 -11.19
C VAL A 297 -6.00 -57.92 -11.87
N ALA A 298 -4.74 -58.26 -11.62
CA ALA A 298 -3.62 -57.82 -12.45
C ALA A 298 -3.00 -59.07 -13.07
N GLU A 299 -3.31 -59.33 -14.33
CA GLU A 299 -2.60 -60.30 -15.16
C GLU A 299 -1.55 -59.59 -16.02
N ALA A 300 -0.30 -59.92 -15.70
CA ALA A 300 0.79 -60.33 -16.59
C ALA A 300 0.98 -59.66 -17.96
N THR A 301 2.16 -59.04 -18.14
CA THR A 301 3.25 -59.47 -19.07
C THR A 301 4.47 -58.56 -18.86
N ALA A 302 5.61 -59.08 -18.35
CA ALA A 302 6.78 -59.61 -19.07
C ALA A 302 7.65 -58.50 -19.74
N VAL A 303 8.99 -58.44 -19.77
CA VAL A 303 10.14 -59.31 -19.42
C VAL A 303 11.43 -58.48 -19.76
N ARG A 304 12.60 -58.89 -19.21
CA ARG A 304 14.03 -58.48 -19.48
C ARG A 304 14.55 -57.30 -18.64
N SER A 305 15.68 -57.36 -17.92
CA SER A 305 16.73 -58.38 -17.71
C SER A 305 17.37 -58.11 -16.35
#